data_AF-A0A9X2SMV8-F1
#
_entry.id   AF-A0A9X2SMV8-F1
#
_cell.length_a   1.000
_cell.length_b   1.000
_cell.length_c   1.000
_cell.angle_alpha   90.00
_cell.angle_beta   90.00
_cell.angle_gamma   90.00
#
_symmetry.space_group_name_H-M   'P 1'
#
loop_
_entity.id
_entity.type
_entity.pdbx_description
1 polymer ?
#
loop_
_entity_poly.entity_id
_entity_poly.type
_entity_poly.pdbx_seq_one_letter_code
_entity_poly.pdbx_strand_id
1 'polypeptide(L)'
;MASKSPSSAPATVAPAASPDNAPQPLTLEQLTAATTTVTAEPGTAPVLSPPGAPQTAVQATTAAAWQSTKKVLALWTNNADRNGYAYVDGIGWKRLATNSDSVHEALLALASSGRLAGSITYPEATDGLIHEIYLW
;
A
#
# COMPACT_ATOMS: atom_id res chain seq x y z
N MET A 1 -36.12 -40.15 -14.64
CA MET A 1 -35.08 -39.26 -14.11
C MET A 1 -33.76 -39.66 -14.74
N ALA A 2 -33.18 -38.83 -15.62
CA ALA A 2 -31.87 -39.09 -16.22
C ALA A 2 -31.11 -37.76 -16.27
N SER A 3 -30.26 -37.55 -15.26
CA SER A 3 -29.38 -36.39 -15.16
C SER A 3 -28.31 -36.47 -16.26
N LYS A 4 -28.34 -35.55 -17.22
CA LYS A 4 -27.21 -35.27 -18.11
C LYS A 4 -26.13 -34.55 -17.29
N SER A 5 -25.19 -35.31 -16.76
CA SER A 5 -23.93 -34.76 -16.26
C SER A 5 -22.99 -34.56 -17.44
N PRO A 6 -22.48 -33.33 -17.69
CA PRO A 6 -21.41 -33.15 -18.66
C PRO A 6 -20.12 -33.78 -18.12
N SER A 7 -19.64 -34.80 -18.82
CA SER A 7 -18.36 -35.44 -18.58
C SER A 7 -17.23 -34.47 -18.93
N SER A 8 -16.51 -33.98 -17.93
CA SER A 8 -15.26 -33.23 -18.12
C SER A 8 -14.18 -34.19 -18.57
N ALA A 9 -13.91 -34.23 -19.88
CA ALA A 9 -12.74 -34.89 -20.42
C ALA A 9 -11.46 -34.28 -19.81
N PRO A 10 -10.45 -35.07 -19.43
CA PRO A 10 -9.14 -34.53 -19.09
C PRO A 10 -8.54 -33.93 -20.37
N ALA A 11 -8.11 -32.67 -20.31
CA ALA A 11 -7.39 -32.05 -21.41
C ALA A 11 -6.10 -32.87 -21.67
N THR A 12 -6.03 -33.46 -22.86
CA THR A 12 -4.82 -34.05 -23.42
C THR A 12 -3.68 -33.04 -23.30
N VAL A 13 -2.63 -33.40 -22.55
CA VAL A 13 -1.38 -32.64 -22.48
C VAL A 13 -0.77 -32.60 -23.88
N ALA A 14 -0.71 -31.43 -24.50
CA ALA A 14 -0.01 -31.21 -25.74
C ALA A 14 1.51 -31.37 -25.53
N PRO A 15 2.24 -32.06 -26.43
CA PRO A 15 3.67 -32.22 -26.31
C PRO A 15 4.45 -31.03 -26.88
N ALA A 16 5.62 -30.78 -26.25
CA ALA A 16 6.79 -30.03 -26.72
C ALA A 16 6.63 -28.54 -27.09
N ALA A 17 6.97 -27.67 -26.14
CA ALA A 17 7.32 -26.28 -26.41
C ALA A 17 8.59 -26.20 -27.27
N SER A 18 8.57 -25.38 -28.32
CA SER A 18 9.74 -24.97 -29.09
C SER A 18 10.80 -24.33 -28.17
N PRO A 19 12.10 -24.48 -28.43
CA PRO A 19 13.17 -23.89 -27.61
C PRO A 19 13.24 -22.34 -27.67
N ASP A 20 12.34 -21.70 -28.42
CA ASP A 20 12.37 -20.27 -28.74
C ASP A 20 11.60 -19.37 -27.74
N ASN A 21 10.89 -19.95 -26.77
CA ASN A 21 10.02 -19.20 -25.85
C ASN A 21 10.41 -19.34 -24.36
N ALA A 22 11.70 -19.53 -24.07
CA ALA A 22 12.21 -19.37 -22.71
C ALA A 22 12.52 -17.89 -22.45
N PRO A 23 12.16 -17.32 -21.28
CA PRO A 23 12.60 -15.97 -20.92
C PRO A 23 14.13 -15.93 -20.95
N GLN A 24 14.70 -15.13 -21.86
CA GLN A 24 16.14 -14.99 -21.97
C GLN A 24 16.68 -14.33 -20.71
N PRO A 25 17.75 -14.88 -20.09
CA PRO A 25 18.42 -14.20 -18.98
C PRO A 25 19.03 -12.90 -19.49
N LEU A 26 18.72 -11.79 -18.81
CA LEU A 26 19.29 -10.48 -19.12
C LEU A 26 20.81 -10.54 -18.95
N THR A 27 21.55 -10.27 -20.01
CA THR A 27 23.02 -10.24 -19.95
C THR A 27 23.50 -8.98 -19.23
N LEU A 28 24.70 -9.03 -18.65
CA LEU A 28 25.30 -7.90 -17.92
C LEU A 28 25.36 -6.62 -18.79
N GLU A 29 25.56 -6.78 -20.11
CA GLU A 29 25.60 -5.69 -21.07
C GLU A 29 24.23 -5.04 -21.28
N GLN A 30 23.15 -5.83 -21.31
CA GLN A 30 21.79 -5.32 -21.37
C GLN A 30 21.40 -4.57 -20.08
N LEU A 31 21.89 -5.02 -18.93
CA LEU A 31 21.70 -4.36 -17.64
C LEU A 31 22.43 -3.00 -17.59
N THR A 32 23.63 -2.95 -18.17
CA THR A 32 24.45 -1.73 -18.25
C THR A 32 23.86 -0.73 -19.25
N ALA A 33 23.36 -1.21 -20.39
CA ALA A 33 22.66 -0.38 -21.38
C ALA A 33 21.34 0.20 -20.84
N ALA A 34 20.56 -0.59 -20.09
CA ALA A 34 19.31 -0.14 -19.46
C ALA A 34 19.53 0.91 -18.36
N THR A 35 20.70 0.91 -17.72
CA THR A 35 21.06 1.90 -16.69
C THR A 35 21.50 3.24 -17.29
N THR A 36 21.98 3.25 -18.54
CA THR A 36 22.61 4.44 -19.15
C THR A 36 21.59 5.42 -19.77
N THR A 37 20.35 4.99 -20.03
CA THR A 37 19.31 5.82 -20.68
C THR A 37 18.23 6.34 -19.73
N VAL A 38 18.23 5.96 -18.45
CA VAL A 38 17.31 6.52 -17.46
C VAL A 38 17.93 7.80 -16.89
N THR A 39 17.90 8.89 -17.67
CA THR A 39 17.86 10.21 -17.06
C THR A 39 16.50 10.31 -16.39
N ALA A 40 16.46 10.00 -15.09
CA ALA A 40 15.30 10.27 -14.27
C ALA A 40 15.05 11.78 -14.34
N GLU A 41 13.94 12.18 -14.96
CA GLU A 41 13.34 13.47 -14.65
C GLU A 41 13.22 13.56 -13.12
N PRO A 42 13.49 14.72 -12.50
CA PRO A 42 13.20 14.92 -11.09
C PRO A 42 11.68 15.00 -10.90
N GLY A 43 11.00 13.85 -11.08
CA GLY A 43 9.66 13.66 -10.58
C GLY A 43 9.75 13.84 -9.08
N THR A 44 9.04 14.84 -8.57
CA THR A 44 9.00 15.26 -7.16
C THR A 44 8.98 14.05 -6.24
N ALA A 45 10.17 13.61 -5.79
CA ALA A 45 10.27 12.51 -4.86
C ALA A 45 9.53 12.92 -3.58
N PRO A 46 8.80 12.01 -2.93
CA PRO A 46 8.14 12.32 -1.66
C PRO A 46 9.16 12.90 -0.68
N VAL A 47 9.01 14.18 -0.33
CA VAL A 47 9.91 14.87 0.61
C VAL A 47 9.75 14.37 2.05
N LEU A 48 8.71 13.58 2.31
CA LEU A 48 8.45 12.97 3.61
C LEU A 48 9.11 11.59 3.67
N SER A 49 10.04 11.42 4.62
CA SER A 49 10.69 10.14 4.87
C SER A 49 9.65 9.07 5.22
N PRO A 50 9.83 7.82 4.74
CA PRO A 50 8.89 6.74 5.02
C PRO A 50 8.84 6.43 6.53
N PRO A 51 7.73 5.88 7.01
CA PRO A 51 7.64 5.36 8.38
C PRO A 51 8.73 4.31 8.61
N GLY A 52 9.59 4.52 9.61
CA GLY A 52 10.73 3.65 9.93
C GLY A 52 12.11 4.22 9.58
N ALA A 53 12.18 5.31 8.80
CA ALA A 53 13.37 6.15 8.78
C ALA A 53 13.55 6.81 10.18
N PRO A 54 14.79 7.15 10.60
CA PRO A 54 14.99 7.89 11.84
C PRO A 54 14.24 9.23 11.76
N GLN A 55 13.15 9.33 12.52
CA GLN A 55 12.33 10.53 12.62
C GLN A 55 12.31 10.99 14.06
N THR A 56 12.18 12.30 14.26
CA THR A 56 11.90 12.87 15.58
C THR A 56 10.61 12.24 16.10
N ALA A 57 10.72 11.41 17.14
CA ALA A 57 9.57 10.75 17.75
C ALA A 57 8.59 11.81 18.25
N VAL A 58 7.43 11.90 17.61
CA VAL A 58 6.33 12.71 18.13
C VAL A 58 5.72 11.92 19.26
N GLN A 59 5.62 12.57 20.43
CA GLN A 59 5.20 11.97 21.68
C GLN A 59 3.84 11.26 21.51
N ALA A 60 3.81 9.96 21.77
CA ALA A 60 2.57 9.21 21.84
C ALA A 60 1.69 9.86 22.92
N THR A 61 0.55 10.43 22.52
CA THR A 61 -0.41 10.95 23.46
C THR A 61 -1.07 9.74 24.13
N THR A 62 -0.98 9.65 25.45
CA THR A 62 -1.47 8.50 26.23
C THR A 62 -2.94 8.65 26.64
N ALA A 63 -3.67 9.54 25.97
CA ALA A 63 -5.07 9.80 26.23
C ALA A 63 -5.88 9.40 25.00
N ALA A 64 -6.97 8.64 25.21
CA ALA A 64 -7.98 8.32 24.19
C ALA A 64 -8.72 9.59 23.74
N ALA A 65 -8.00 10.45 23.02
CA ALA A 65 -8.46 11.73 22.55
C ALA A 65 -8.93 11.60 21.10
N TRP A 66 -9.97 12.33 20.76
CA TRP A 66 -10.41 12.47 19.38
C TRP A 66 -9.48 13.44 18.65
N GLN A 67 -8.86 12.95 17.58
CA GLN A 67 -8.05 13.77 16.69
C GLN A 67 -8.96 14.35 15.61
N SER A 68 -9.56 15.51 15.91
CA SER A 68 -10.52 16.17 15.02
C SER A 68 -9.85 17.14 14.05
N THR A 69 -10.41 17.26 12.83
CA THR A 69 -10.00 18.25 11.83
C THR A 69 -8.50 18.18 11.48
N LYS A 70 -7.95 16.97 11.41
CA LYS A 70 -6.55 16.74 11.04
C LYS A 70 -6.39 16.57 9.54
N LYS A 71 -5.31 17.07 8.97
CA LYS A 71 -5.01 16.89 7.55
C LYS A 71 -4.09 15.69 7.35
N VAL A 72 -4.38 14.89 6.32
CA VAL A 72 -3.47 13.85 5.84
C VAL A 72 -2.58 14.46 4.77
N LEU A 73 -1.27 14.57 5.03
CA LEU A 73 -0.34 15.19 4.08
C LEU A 73 0.23 14.16 3.09
N ALA A 74 0.47 12.94 3.58
CA ALA A 74 1.01 11.85 2.76
C ALA A 74 0.48 10.50 3.21
N LEU A 75 0.59 9.54 2.29
CA LEU A 75 0.34 8.13 2.52
C LEU A 75 1.59 7.36 2.14
N TRP A 76 1.83 6.26 2.82
CA TRP A 76 2.93 5.36 2.51
C TRP A 76 2.49 3.90 2.66
N THR A 77 2.92 3.06 1.73
CA THR A 77 2.72 1.61 1.74
C THR A 77 3.99 0.93 1.24
N ASN A 78 4.15 -0.37 1.51
CA ASN A 78 5.17 -1.21 0.89
C ASN A 78 4.59 -2.57 0.48
N ASN A 79 5.44 -3.51 0.07
CA ASN A 79 5.04 -4.84 -0.36
C ASN A 79 4.62 -5.79 0.78
N ALA A 80 4.57 -5.33 2.03
CA ALA A 80 4.15 -6.15 3.16
C ALA A 80 2.64 -6.05 3.39
N ASP A 81 2.04 -7.16 3.85
CA ASP A 81 0.62 -7.22 4.13
C ASP A 81 0.21 -6.18 5.17
N ARG A 82 -0.85 -5.41 4.86
CA ARG A 82 -1.47 -4.45 5.78
C ARG A 82 -0.45 -3.49 6.38
N ASN A 83 0.40 -2.92 5.52
CA ASN A 83 1.47 -2.00 5.92
C ASN A 83 1.28 -0.59 5.35
N GLY A 84 0.05 -0.08 5.41
CA GLY A 84 -0.30 1.30 5.13
C GLY A 84 -0.15 2.25 6.32
N TYR A 85 0.36 3.45 6.03
CA TYR A 85 0.53 4.56 6.97
C TYR A 85 -0.01 5.85 6.38
N ALA A 86 -0.53 6.71 7.25
CA ALA A 86 -0.93 8.07 6.94
C ALA A 86 -0.09 9.07 7.76
N TYR A 87 0.46 10.09 7.10
CA TYR A 87 1.11 11.21 7.77
C TYR A 87 0.06 12.24 8.15
N VAL A 88 -0.23 12.32 9.43
CA VAL A 88 -1.23 13.24 9.98
C VAL A 88 -0.53 14.52 10.46
N ASP A 89 -1.03 15.67 10.04
CA ASP A 89 -0.48 16.97 10.40
C ASP A 89 -0.43 17.16 11.93
N GLY A 90 0.74 17.58 12.44
CA GLY A 90 1.00 17.76 13.87
C GLY A 90 1.16 16.48 14.70
N ILE A 91 0.99 15.28 14.12
CA ILE A 91 1.11 13.99 14.82
C ILE A 91 2.21 13.11 14.19
N GLY A 92 2.39 13.16 12.88
CA GLY A 92 3.35 12.36 12.15
C GLY A 92 2.73 11.08 11.57
N TRP A 93 3.56 10.06 11.34
CA TRP A 93 3.10 8.81 10.74
C TRP A 93 2.28 7.97 11.71
N LYS A 94 1.08 7.61 11.26
CA LYS A 94 0.18 6.70 11.94
C LYS A 94 -0.10 5.52 11.04
N ARG A 95 0.08 4.32 11.57
CA ARG A 95 -0.23 3.09 10.85
C ARG A 95 -1.74 2.86 10.86
N LEU A 96 -2.27 2.36 9.75
CA LEU A 96 -3.67 1.94 9.66
C LEU A 96 -3.87 0.59 10.36
N ALA A 97 -5.08 0.31 10.81
CA ALA A 97 -5.41 -0.98 11.43
C ALA A 97 -5.10 -2.16 10.49
N THR A 98 -4.67 -3.25 11.09
CA THR A 98 -4.17 -4.45 10.39
C THR A 98 -4.94 -5.71 10.76
N ASN A 99 -6.13 -5.55 11.33
CA ASN A 99 -7.00 -6.62 11.81
C ASN A 99 -7.69 -7.39 10.69
N SER A 100 -7.95 -6.75 9.54
CA SER A 100 -8.57 -7.37 8.37
C SER A 100 -8.13 -6.64 7.10
N ASP A 101 -7.99 -7.35 5.99
CA ASP A 101 -7.64 -6.76 4.69
C ASP A 101 -8.71 -5.79 4.21
N SER A 102 -9.98 -6.15 4.37
CA SER A 102 -11.10 -5.28 3.97
C SER A 102 -11.12 -4.00 4.78
N VAL A 103 -10.79 -4.06 6.08
CA VAL A 103 -10.67 -2.87 6.93
C VAL A 103 -9.47 -2.03 6.51
N HIS A 104 -8.33 -2.67 6.24
CA HIS A 104 -7.11 -1.96 5.84
C HIS A 104 -7.30 -1.18 4.53
N GLU A 105 -7.84 -1.84 3.50
CA GLU A 105 -8.11 -1.22 2.20
C GLU A 105 -9.17 -0.11 2.31
N ALA A 106 -10.23 -0.32 3.11
CA ALA A 106 -11.22 0.72 3.37
C ALA A 106 -10.59 1.94 4.05
N LEU A 107 -9.76 1.74 5.06
CA LEU A 107 -9.05 2.84 5.75
C LEU A 107 -8.07 3.55 4.82
N LEU A 108 -7.38 2.81 3.95
CA LEU A 108 -6.48 3.41 2.97
C LEU A 108 -7.24 4.26 1.94
N ALA A 109 -8.39 3.79 1.48
CA ALA A 109 -9.28 4.55 0.60
C ALA A 109 -9.83 5.81 1.30
N LEU A 110 -10.25 5.70 2.56
CA LEU A 110 -10.74 6.83 3.36
C LEU A 110 -9.62 7.85 3.63
N ALA A 111 -8.40 7.41 3.96
CA ALA A 111 -7.26 8.28 4.16
C ALA A 111 -6.84 8.99 2.85
N SER A 112 -6.92 8.28 1.72
CA SER A 112 -6.69 8.85 0.38
C SER A 112 -7.73 9.91 0.04
N SER A 113 -8.99 9.62 0.32
CA SER A 113 -10.11 10.53 0.11
C SER A 113 -9.96 11.76 1.02
N GLY A 114 -9.61 11.57 2.28
CA GLY A 114 -9.36 12.64 3.24
C GLY A 114 -8.21 13.56 2.84
N ARG A 115 -7.14 13.00 2.27
CA ARG A 115 -6.03 13.79 1.72
C ARG A 115 -6.49 14.72 0.59
N LEU A 116 -7.43 14.28 -0.25
CA LEU A 116 -7.95 15.07 -1.37
C LEU A 116 -9.07 16.03 -0.95
N ALA A 117 -9.99 15.56 -0.11
CA ALA A 117 -11.20 16.28 0.27
C ALA A 117 -10.98 17.27 1.42
N GLY A 118 -9.99 17.02 2.31
CA GLY A 118 -9.60 18.00 3.32
C GLY A 118 -9.11 17.38 4.63
N SER A 119 -10.00 17.36 5.63
CA SER A 119 -9.64 16.96 6.99
C SER A 119 -10.31 15.65 7.36
N ILE A 120 -9.63 14.86 8.18
CA ILE A 120 -10.13 13.63 8.77
C ILE A 120 -10.30 13.82 10.28
N THR A 121 -11.20 13.02 10.84
CA THR A 121 -11.35 12.85 12.28
C THR A 121 -11.22 11.37 12.61
N TYR A 122 -10.44 11.03 13.62
CA TYR A 122 -10.29 9.65 14.09
C TYR A 122 -10.08 9.59 15.61
N PRO A 123 -10.52 8.50 16.27
CA PRO A 123 -10.19 8.26 17.66
C PRO A 123 -8.74 7.78 17.80
N GLU A 124 -8.00 8.35 18.75
CA GLU A 124 -6.67 7.85 19.08
C GLU A 124 -6.76 6.57 19.91
N ALA A 125 -6.34 5.45 19.32
CA ALA A 125 -6.29 4.16 19.99
C ALA A 125 -4.98 3.96 20.75
N THR A 126 -5.06 3.20 21.85
CA THR A 126 -3.93 2.91 22.74
C THR A 126 -2.81 2.12 22.05
N ASP A 127 -3.15 1.33 21.03
CA ASP A 127 -2.20 0.58 20.19
C ASP A 127 -1.48 1.47 19.16
N GLY A 128 -1.87 2.74 19.04
CA GLY A 128 -1.24 3.68 18.12
C GLY A 128 -1.60 3.46 16.65
N LEU A 129 -2.57 2.60 16.33
CA LEU A 129 -3.13 2.45 14.99
C LEU A 129 -4.38 3.31 14.82
N ILE A 130 -4.74 3.56 13.56
CA ILE A 130 -6.02 4.18 13.18
C ILE A 130 -7.00 3.04 12.86
N HIS A 131 -8.05 2.89 13.66
CA HIS A 131 -9.09 1.87 13.43
C HIS A 131 -10.29 2.41 12.64
N GLU A 132 -10.52 3.71 12.70
CA GLU A 132 -11.70 4.35 12.15
C GLU A 132 -11.32 5.73 11.59
N ILE A 133 -11.90 6.11 10.45
CA ILE A 133 -11.71 7.43 9.84
C ILE A 133 -13.07 7.99 9.48
N TYR A 134 -13.35 9.19 9.96
CA TYR A 134 -14.54 9.96 9.62
C TYR A 134 -14.16 11.14 8.71
N LEU A 135 -14.97 11.31 7.67
CA LEU A 135 -14.86 12.39 6.68
C LEU A 135 -16.20 13.15 6.68
N TRP A 136 -16.13 14.45 6.47
CA TRP A 136 -17.29 15.34 6.30
C TRP A 136 -17.10 16.22 5.07
#